data_AF-A0A1J7BYA0-F1
#
_entry.id   AF-A0A1J7BYA0-F1
#
_cell.length_a   1.000
_cell.length_b   1.000
_cell.length_c   1.000
_cell.angle_alpha   90.00
_cell.angle_beta   90.00
_cell.angle_gamma   90.00
#
_symmetry.space_group_name_H-M   'P 1'
#
loop_
_entity.id
_entity.type
_entity.pdbx_description
1 polymer ?
#
loop_
_entity_poly.entity_id
_entity_poly.type
_entity_poly.pdbx_seq_one_letter_code
_entity_poly.pdbx_strand_id
1 'polypeptide(L)'
;MKKLKLNITRVLVAILVLTSFVACDEVGDTDPGGTSAEAFAGDWFISATNPAGAPVSSHLLFSTYNTAANDNTLWLDDHNLAAAKKFKVKVTFNNDGTFSVTSATSAYGTKTVTITDGKIEKNAATTQGGHTVDKISFKAEFSGEPGIIYSYVGEKRTGFLEDEY
;
A
#
# COMPACT_ATOMS: atom_id res chain seq x y z
N MET A 1 -1.92 49.30 -53.21
CA MET A 1 -1.73 49.37 -51.75
C MET A 1 -2.90 48.80 -50.93
N LYS A 2 -4.17 49.14 -51.19
CA LYS A 2 -5.33 48.63 -50.41
C LYS A 2 -5.49 47.09 -50.41
N LYS A 3 -5.33 46.43 -51.55
CA LYS A 3 -5.41 44.96 -51.67
C LYS A 3 -4.29 44.23 -50.89
N LEU A 4 -3.08 44.80 -50.86
CA LEU A 4 -1.95 44.26 -50.11
C LEU A 4 -2.21 44.34 -48.59
N LYS A 5 -2.73 45.49 -48.11
CA LYS A 5 -3.12 45.66 -46.69
C LYS A 5 -4.22 44.68 -46.27
N LEU A 6 -5.24 44.47 -47.11
CA LEU A 6 -6.34 43.54 -46.84
C LEU A 6 -5.87 42.08 -46.75
N ASN A 7 -4.92 41.67 -47.60
CA ASN A 7 -4.36 40.32 -47.56
C ASN A 7 -3.48 40.11 -46.31
N ILE A 8 -2.69 41.11 -45.92
CA ILE A 8 -1.88 41.06 -44.69
C ILE A 8 -2.78 40.95 -43.45
N THR A 9 -3.85 41.75 -43.37
CA THR A 9 -4.81 41.67 -42.26
C THR A 9 -5.47 40.29 -42.16
N ARG A 10 -5.84 39.67 -43.28
CA ARG A 10 -6.42 38.32 -43.29
C ARG A 10 -5.45 37.25 -42.80
N VAL A 11 -4.18 37.35 -43.21
CA VAL A 11 -3.13 36.43 -42.74
C VAL A 11 -2.89 36.59 -41.25
N LEU A 12 -2.83 37.84 -40.74
CA LEU A 12 -2.66 38.10 -39.31
C LEU A 12 -3.83 37.58 -38.47
N VAL A 13 -5.07 37.76 -38.94
CA VAL A 13 -6.26 37.22 -38.26
C VAL A 13 -6.26 35.69 -38.30
N ALA A 14 -5.87 35.07 -39.41
CA ALA A 14 -5.77 33.61 -39.50
C ALA A 14 -4.71 33.04 -38.53
N ILE A 15 -3.55 33.70 -38.41
CA ILE A 15 -2.51 33.31 -37.45
C ILE A 15 -3.01 33.44 -36.02
N LEU A 16 -3.69 34.56 -35.69
CA LEU A 16 -4.22 34.79 -34.35
C LEU A 16 -5.28 33.75 -33.93
N VAL A 17 -6.13 33.33 -34.87
CA VAL A 17 -7.16 32.30 -34.65
C VAL A 17 -6.54 30.90 -34.52
N LEU A 18 -5.47 30.61 -35.27
CA LEU A 18 -4.77 29.33 -35.16
C LEU A 18 -4.01 29.20 -33.83
N THR A 19 -3.49 30.29 -33.27
CA THR A 19 -2.80 30.27 -31.98
C THR A 19 -3.74 30.37 -30.77
N SER A 20 -5.02 30.72 -30.95
CA SER A 20 -5.99 30.81 -29.84
C SER A 20 -6.47 29.46 -29.30
N PHE A 21 -6.20 28.35 -29.99
CA PHE A 21 -6.59 27.00 -29.55
C PHE A 21 -5.45 26.19 -28.89
N VAL A 22 -4.27 26.79 -28.66
CA VAL A 22 -3.10 26.12 -28.06
C VAL A 22 -3.05 26.29 -26.54
N ALA A 23 -4.10 26.86 -25.93
CA ALA A 23 -4.21 27.02 -24.48
C ALA A 23 -4.87 25.80 -23.82
N CYS A 24 -4.33 24.59 -24.06
CA CYS A 24 -4.42 23.55 -23.04
C CYS A 24 -3.22 23.80 -22.14
N ASP A 25 -3.48 24.28 -20.92
CA ASP A 25 -2.47 24.28 -19.87
C ASP A 25 -2.07 22.81 -19.68
N GLU A 26 -0.83 22.48 -20.01
CA GLU A 26 -0.28 21.17 -19.72
C GLU A 26 -0.19 21.12 -18.20
N VAL A 27 -1.24 20.59 -17.56
CA VAL A 27 -1.17 20.19 -16.16
C VAL A 27 -0.05 19.16 -16.11
N GLY A 28 1.15 19.64 -15.78
CA GLY A 28 2.37 18.87 -15.87
C GLY A 28 2.27 17.59 -15.05
N ASP A 29 3.11 16.62 -15.40
CA ASP A 29 3.34 15.41 -14.61
C ASP A 29 4.00 15.80 -13.27
N THR A 30 3.18 16.33 -12.38
CA THR A 30 3.57 16.81 -11.07
C THR A 30 3.65 15.62 -10.14
N ASP A 31 4.81 15.43 -9.52
CA ASP A 31 4.99 14.42 -8.49
C ASP A 31 4.01 14.70 -7.34
N PRO A 32 3.03 13.82 -7.09
CA PRO A 32 2.07 14.01 -5.99
C PRO A 32 2.75 13.89 -4.62
N GLY A 33 4.00 13.42 -4.57
CA GLY A 33 4.73 13.09 -3.37
C GLY A 33 4.14 11.86 -2.67
N GLY A 34 4.60 11.63 -1.44
CA GLY A 34 4.15 10.49 -0.65
C GLY A 34 4.82 10.39 0.71
N THR A 35 4.46 9.33 1.42
CA THR A 35 5.11 8.98 2.69
C THR A 35 6.32 8.10 2.42
N SER A 36 7.25 8.03 3.38
CA SER A 36 8.41 7.13 3.27
C SER A 36 8.02 5.66 3.08
N ALA A 37 6.83 5.29 3.53
CA ALA A 37 6.28 3.93 3.47
C ALA A 37 5.24 3.74 2.37
N GLU A 38 5.07 4.69 1.43
CA GLU A 38 3.97 4.67 0.45
C GLU A 38 3.83 3.35 -0.32
N ALA A 39 4.97 2.76 -0.70
CA ALA A 39 5.00 1.52 -1.47
C ALA A 39 4.67 0.27 -0.64
N PHE A 40 4.70 0.42 0.69
CA PHE A 40 4.50 -0.66 1.67
C PHE A 40 3.23 -0.46 2.50
N ALA A 41 2.55 0.68 2.34
CA ALA A 41 1.29 1.00 2.96
C ALA A 41 0.10 0.48 2.13
N GLY A 42 -0.97 0.11 2.82
CA GLY A 42 -2.19 -0.38 2.21
C GLY A 42 -3.06 -1.19 3.16
N ASP A 43 -4.22 -1.59 2.65
CA ASP A 43 -5.11 -2.55 3.29
C ASP A 43 -4.90 -3.93 2.66
N TRP A 44 -5.01 -4.97 3.48
CA TRP A 44 -4.66 -6.34 3.11
C TRP A 44 -5.70 -7.32 3.64
N PHE A 45 -6.07 -8.31 2.82
CA PHE A 45 -6.79 -9.49 3.30
C PHE A 45 -5.79 -10.58 3.64
N ILE A 46 -5.63 -10.88 4.93
CA ILE A 46 -4.60 -11.77 5.46
C ILE A 46 -5.22 -13.01 6.10
N SER A 47 -4.67 -14.17 5.75
CA SER A 47 -4.97 -15.45 6.38
C SER A 47 -3.78 -15.91 7.23
N ALA A 48 -4.07 -16.62 8.32
CA ALA A 48 -3.05 -17.11 9.24
C ALA A 48 -3.09 -18.63 9.37
N THR A 49 -1.92 -19.26 9.47
CA THR A 49 -1.76 -20.69 9.79
C THR A 49 -0.87 -20.87 11.03
N ASN A 50 -1.10 -21.97 11.74
CA ASN A 50 -0.27 -22.36 12.87
C ASN A 50 1.01 -23.10 12.40
N PRO A 51 1.96 -23.45 13.31
CA PRO A 51 3.17 -24.18 12.93
C PRO A 51 2.93 -25.53 12.25
N ALA A 52 1.77 -26.17 12.46
CA ALA A 52 1.40 -27.42 11.80
C ALA A 52 0.76 -27.21 10.41
N GLY A 53 0.67 -25.96 9.93
CA GLY A 53 0.05 -25.59 8.67
C GLY A 53 -1.48 -25.55 8.69
N ALA A 54 -2.12 -25.75 9.84
CA ALA A 54 -3.57 -25.69 9.95
C ALA A 54 -4.06 -24.22 9.94
N PRO A 55 -5.18 -23.91 9.26
CA PRO A 55 -5.74 -22.57 9.21
C PRO A 55 -6.19 -22.11 10.60
N VAL A 56 -5.88 -20.87 10.95
CA VAL A 56 -6.26 -20.19 12.20
C VAL A 56 -7.29 -19.11 11.92
N SER A 57 -7.10 -18.35 10.84
CA SER A 57 -8.02 -17.33 10.35
C SER A 57 -7.91 -17.18 8.84
N SER A 58 -8.95 -16.62 8.21
CA SER A 58 -9.02 -16.45 6.77
C SER A 58 -9.44 -15.02 6.44
N HIS A 59 -8.73 -14.39 5.49
CA HIS A 59 -9.09 -13.11 4.87
C HIS A 59 -9.46 -11.98 5.84
N LEU A 60 -8.74 -11.87 6.96
CA LEU A 60 -8.94 -10.78 7.89
C LEU A 60 -8.37 -9.48 7.32
N LEU A 61 -9.08 -8.37 7.49
CA LEU A 61 -8.62 -7.06 7.07
C LEU A 61 -7.53 -6.54 8.02
N PHE A 62 -6.34 -6.28 7.48
CA PHE A 62 -5.19 -5.68 8.15
C PHE A 62 -4.80 -4.40 7.41
N SER A 63 -4.06 -3.51 8.07
CA SER A 63 -3.47 -2.35 7.40
C SER A 63 -1.99 -2.19 7.72
N THR A 64 -1.25 -1.71 6.73
CA THR A 64 0.08 -1.14 6.90
C THR A 64 0.06 0.33 6.55
N TYR A 65 0.70 1.19 7.35
CA TYR A 65 0.73 2.63 7.08
C TYR A 65 1.89 3.31 7.81
N ASN A 66 2.33 4.45 7.29
CA ASN A 66 3.48 5.18 7.83
C ASN A 66 3.30 5.56 9.30
N THR A 67 4.40 5.63 10.05
CA THR A 67 4.36 6.28 11.36
C THR A 67 4.39 7.80 11.20
N ALA A 68 4.06 8.52 12.28
CA ALA A 68 4.16 9.99 12.31
C ALA A 68 5.60 10.49 12.10
N ALA A 69 6.61 9.67 12.34
CA ALA A 69 8.00 10.03 12.09
C ALA A 69 8.33 10.07 10.58
N ASN A 70 7.53 9.38 9.75
CA ASN A 70 7.73 9.29 8.30
C ASN A 70 9.17 8.88 7.92
N ASP A 71 9.70 7.89 8.63
CA ASP A 71 11.02 7.30 8.45
C ASP A 71 10.89 5.87 7.87
N ASN A 72 11.88 5.00 8.07
CA ASN A 72 11.83 3.61 7.63
C ASN A 72 10.99 2.70 8.55
N THR A 73 10.00 3.25 9.24
CA THR A 73 9.06 2.50 10.07
C THR A 73 7.61 2.66 9.63
N LEU A 74 6.84 1.59 9.77
CA LEU A 74 5.40 1.57 9.51
C LEU A 74 4.67 0.82 10.64
N TRP A 75 3.38 1.10 10.79
CA TRP A 75 2.48 0.31 11.61
C TRP A 75 2.01 -0.91 10.84
N LEU A 76 2.08 -2.09 11.45
CA LEU A 76 1.35 -3.29 11.07
C LEU A 76 0.20 -3.46 12.06
N ASP A 77 -1.04 -3.34 11.58
CA ASP A 77 -2.25 -3.25 12.40
C ASP A 77 -3.26 -4.31 11.98
N ASP A 78 -3.62 -5.19 12.92
CA ASP A 78 -4.66 -6.20 12.74
C ASP A 78 -6.06 -5.69 13.10
N HIS A 79 -6.22 -4.38 13.35
CA HIS A 79 -7.46 -3.74 13.77
C HIS A 79 -8.07 -4.31 15.05
N ASN A 80 -7.22 -4.81 15.95
CA ASN A 80 -7.61 -5.38 17.25
C ASN A 80 -8.56 -6.59 17.11
N LEU A 81 -8.39 -7.36 16.02
CA LEU A 81 -9.23 -8.52 15.71
C LEU A 81 -8.85 -9.72 16.58
N ALA A 82 -9.84 -10.30 17.27
CA ALA A 82 -9.61 -11.46 18.15
C ALA A 82 -9.04 -12.68 17.40
N ALA A 83 -9.49 -12.90 16.17
CA ALA A 83 -9.02 -13.97 15.29
C ALA A 83 -7.57 -13.76 14.79
N ALA A 84 -7.02 -12.55 14.94
CA ALA A 84 -5.65 -12.18 14.56
C ALA A 84 -4.69 -12.01 15.76
N LYS A 85 -5.10 -12.40 16.97
CA LYS A 85 -4.34 -12.26 18.23
C LYS A 85 -4.21 -10.83 18.78
N LYS A 86 -4.85 -9.83 18.16
CA LYS A 86 -4.99 -8.44 18.65
C LYS A 86 -3.66 -7.71 18.80
N PHE A 87 -3.04 -7.34 17.69
CA PHE A 87 -1.77 -6.63 17.69
C PHE A 87 -1.68 -5.45 16.72
N LYS A 88 -0.97 -4.43 17.20
CA LYS A 88 -0.54 -3.30 16.41
C LYS A 88 0.89 -2.96 16.78
N VAL A 89 1.82 -3.19 15.86
CA VAL A 89 3.25 -3.00 16.13
C VAL A 89 3.91 -2.13 15.08
N LYS A 90 4.89 -1.36 15.52
CA LYS A 90 5.77 -0.63 14.61
C LYS A 90 6.84 -1.60 14.11
N VAL A 91 6.93 -1.78 12.80
CA VAL A 91 7.98 -2.57 12.15
C VAL A 91 8.93 -1.65 11.38
N THR A 92 10.17 -2.07 11.25
CA THR A 92 11.14 -1.43 10.37
C THR A 92 11.09 -2.11 9.02
N PHE A 93 10.95 -1.35 7.94
CA PHE A 93 10.97 -1.86 6.58
C PHE A 93 12.25 -1.43 5.84
N ASN A 94 12.59 -2.18 4.80
CA ASN A 94 13.68 -1.88 3.88
C ASN A 94 13.13 -1.64 2.47
N ASN A 95 13.93 -1.00 1.61
CA ASN A 95 13.54 -0.66 0.24
C ASN A 95 13.23 -1.88 -0.63
N ASP A 96 13.72 -3.06 -0.25
CA ASP A 96 13.41 -4.32 -0.94
C ASP A 96 12.05 -4.92 -0.52
N GLY A 97 11.29 -4.25 0.35
CA GLY A 97 10.02 -4.72 0.87
C GLY A 97 10.11 -5.70 2.04
N THR A 98 11.31 -5.98 2.55
CA THR A 98 11.44 -6.74 3.80
C THR A 98 11.07 -5.90 5.01
N PHE A 99 10.49 -6.51 6.04
CA PHE A 99 10.21 -5.85 7.31
C PHE A 99 10.29 -6.80 8.50
N SER A 100 10.61 -6.27 9.67
CA SER A 100 10.70 -7.05 10.90
C SER A 100 10.64 -6.17 12.15
N VAL A 101 10.43 -6.83 13.29
CA VAL A 101 10.62 -6.24 14.62
C VAL A 101 10.82 -7.33 15.66
N THR A 102 11.62 -7.06 16.68
CA THR A 102 11.85 -8.01 17.79
C THR A 102 11.22 -7.48 19.06
N SER A 103 10.36 -8.30 19.69
CA SER A 103 9.75 -8.03 21.00
C SER A 103 9.10 -6.64 21.13
N ALA A 104 8.44 -6.15 20.07
CA ALA A 104 7.75 -4.86 20.11
C ALA A 104 6.48 -4.95 20.97
N THR A 105 6.28 -3.98 21.86
CA THR A 105 5.03 -3.86 22.60
C THR A 105 3.90 -3.47 21.66
N SER A 106 2.80 -4.22 21.70
CA SER A 106 1.60 -3.90 20.94
C SER A 106 0.97 -2.60 21.43
N ALA A 107 0.54 -1.72 20.52
CA ALA A 107 -0.19 -0.51 20.89
C ALA A 107 -1.58 -0.80 21.49
N TYR A 108 -2.08 -2.04 21.39
CA TYR A 108 -3.35 -2.47 21.99
C TYR A 108 -3.22 -3.05 23.41
N GLY A 109 -2.01 -3.26 23.93
CA GLY A 109 -1.84 -3.84 25.27
C GLY A 109 -0.40 -4.11 25.65
N THR A 110 -0.19 -4.92 26.69
CA THR A 110 1.16 -5.17 27.25
C THR A 110 1.88 -6.36 26.63
N LYS A 111 1.25 -7.09 25.71
CA LYS A 111 1.87 -8.21 25.00
C LYS A 111 2.91 -7.70 24.01
N THR A 112 4.01 -8.44 23.87
CA THR A 112 5.00 -8.17 22.83
C THR A 112 4.85 -9.12 21.66
N VAL A 113 5.19 -8.63 20.47
CA VAL A 113 5.15 -9.38 19.22
C VAL A 113 6.52 -9.30 18.56
N THR A 114 6.99 -10.43 18.07
CA THR A 114 8.16 -10.52 17.21
C THR A 114 7.68 -10.85 15.80
N ILE A 115 8.05 -10.01 14.84
CA ILE A 115 7.76 -10.20 13.41
C ILE A 115 9.06 -10.56 12.70
N THR A 116 9.07 -11.70 12.02
CA THR A 116 10.19 -12.18 11.20
C THR A 116 9.72 -12.54 9.80
N ASP A 117 10.66 -12.67 8.87
CA ASP A 117 10.40 -13.02 7.47
C ASP A 117 9.32 -12.16 6.80
N GLY A 118 9.17 -10.90 7.25
CA GLY A 118 8.22 -9.97 6.68
C GLY A 118 8.65 -9.57 5.28
N LYS A 119 7.73 -9.68 4.32
CA LYS A 119 7.96 -9.33 2.92
C LYS A 119 6.68 -8.80 2.27
N ILE A 120 6.82 -7.70 1.53
CA ILE A 120 5.85 -7.25 0.55
C ILE A 120 6.46 -7.48 -0.83
N GLU A 121 5.72 -8.17 -1.70
CA GLU A 121 6.13 -8.52 -3.06
C GLU A 121 5.14 -7.91 -4.05
N LYS A 122 5.63 -7.09 -4.97
CA LYS A 122 4.78 -6.44 -5.98
C LYS A 122 4.21 -7.47 -6.96
N ASN A 123 2.92 -7.35 -7.30
CA ASN A 123 2.26 -8.17 -8.32
C ASN A 123 2.45 -9.69 -8.11
N ALA A 124 2.44 -10.15 -6.86
CA ALA A 124 2.78 -11.51 -6.47
C ALA A 124 1.58 -12.31 -5.90
N ALA A 125 0.39 -11.72 -5.89
CA ALA A 125 -0.86 -12.37 -5.51
C ALA A 125 -1.92 -12.20 -6.60
N THR A 126 -2.96 -13.03 -6.55
CA THR A 126 -4.11 -12.98 -7.45
C THR A 126 -5.36 -13.05 -6.60
N THR A 127 -6.17 -11.98 -6.66
CA THR A 127 -7.41 -11.87 -5.89
C THR A 127 -8.47 -12.86 -6.36
N GLN A 128 -9.56 -12.98 -5.59
CA GLN A 128 -10.71 -13.80 -5.96
C GLN A 128 -11.31 -13.44 -7.34
N GLY A 129 -11.39 -12.15 -7.67
CA GLY A 129 -11.82 -11.63 -8.98
C GLY A 129 -10.79 -11.83 -10.10
N GLY A 130 -9.57 -12.29 -9.77
CA GLY A 130 -8.51 -12.56 -10.75
C GLY A 130 -7.58 -11.37 -11.01
N HIS A 131 -7.57 -10.35 -10.15
CA HIS A 131 -6.68 -9.21 -10.29
C HIS A 131 -5.28 -9.53 -9.74
N THR A 132 -4.24 -9.17 -10.49
CA THR A 132 -2.87 -9.22 -9.99
C THR A 132 -2.63 -8.07 -9.02
N VAL A 133 -2.24 -8.39 -7.78
CA VAL A 133 -2.01 -7.41 -6.71
C VAL A 133 -0.73 -7.73 -5.93
N ASP A 134 -0.34 -6.81 -5.05
CA ASP A 134 0.80 -7.02 -4.14
C ASP A 134 0.47 -8.13 -3.12
N LYS A 135 1.48 -8.92 -2.75
CA LYS A 135 1.39 -9.93 -1.70
C LYS A 135 2.10 -9.43 -0.45
N ILE A 136 1.52 -9.69 0.72
CA ILE A 136 2.18 -9.52 2.02
C ILE A 136 2.35 -10.89 2.69
N SER A 137 3.50 -11.13 3.31
CA SER A 137 3.72 -12.31 4.14
C SER A 137 4.63 -11.99 5.32
N PHE A 138 4.41 -12.64 6.46
CA PHE A 138 5.28 -12.55 7.62
C PHE A 138 5.04 -13.71 8.59
N LYS A 139 5.98 -13.89 9.51
CA LYS A 139 5.82 -14.76 10.67
C LYS A 139 5.68 -13.93 11.93
N ALA A 140 4.82 -14.36 12.84
CA ALA A 140 4.66 -13.70 14.14
C ALA A 140 4.75 -14.69 15.29
N GLU A 141 5.50 -14.28 16.31
CA GLU A 141 5.53 -14.92 17.63
C GLU A 141 4.99 -13.92 18.67
N PHE A 142 4.16 -14.41 19.58
CA PHE A 142 3.51 -13.60 20.60
C PHE A 142 4.00 -14.00 21.99
N SER A 143 4.27 -13.02 22.86
CA SER A 143 4.79 -13.29 24.21
C SER A 143 3.87 -14.11 25.11
N GLY A 144 2.58 -14.21 24.79
CA GLY A 144 1.63 -15.06 25.50
C GLY A 144 1.71 -16.54 25.15
N GLU A 145 2.35 -16.88 24.02
CA GLU A 145 2.55 -18.25 23.53
C GLU A 145 3.98 -18.41 22.96
N PRO A 146 5.05 -18.23 23.79
CA PRO A 146 6.43 -18.30 23.30
C PRO A 146 6.74 -19.64 22.62
N GLY A 147 7.50 -19.59 21.53
CA GLY A 147 7.87 -20.72 20.70
C GLY A 147 6.82 -21.11 19.64
N ILE A 148 5.63 -20.51 19.65
CA ILE A 148 4.60 -20.75 18.63
C ILE A 148 4.70 -19.67 17.55
N ILE A 149 5.13 -20.08 16.36
CA ILE A 149 5.33 -19.19 15.21
C ILE A 149 4.19 -19.37 14.22
N TYR A 150 3.37 -18.33 14.10
CA TYR A 150 2.28 -18.28 13.12
C TYR A 150 2.76 -17.71 11.79
N SER A 151 2.25 -18.23 10.68
CA SER A 151 2.49 -17.69 9.34
C SER A 151 1.29 -16.89 8.87
N TYR A 152 1.53 -15.69 8.39
CA TYR A 152 0.52 -14.79 7.84
C TYR A 152 0.83 -14.55 6.37
N VAL A 153 -0.17 -14.72 5.51
CA VAL A 153 -0.06 -14.47 4.07
C VAL A 153 -1.33 -13.80 3.60
N GLY A 154 -1.20 -12.76 2.79
CA GLY A 154 -2.34 -12.03 2.28
C GLY A 154 -2.04 -11.26 1.00
N GLU A 155 -3.08 -10.59 0.53
CA GLU A 155 -3.09 -9.85 -0.72
C GLU A 155 -3.64 -8.45 -0.51
N LYS A 156 -3.19 -7.51 -1.35
CA LYS A 156 -3.61 -6.12 -1.26
C LYS A 156 -5.07 -5.97 -1.68
N ARG A 157 -5.85 -5.28 -0.86
CA ARG A 157 -7.25 -4.99 -1.11
C ARG A 157 -7.40 -4.06 -2.32
N THR A 158 -8.28 -4.43 -3.25
CA THR A 158 -8.56 -3.65 -4.47
C THR A 158 -9.68 -2.62 -4.26
N GLY A 159 -10.61 -2.90 -3.33
CA GLY A 159 -11.84 -2.14 -3.16
C GLY A 159 -12.95 -2.51 -4.15
N PHE A 160 -12.71 -3.48 -5.04
CA PHE A 160 -13.75 -4.07 -5.89
C PHE A 160 -14.56 -5.08 -5.10
N LEU A 161 -15.88 -5.05 -5.27
CA LEU A 161 -16.81 -5.87 -4.48
C LEU A 161 -16.55 -7.37 -4.63
N GLU A 162 -16.13 -7.81 -5.82
CA GLU A 162 -15.79 -9.20 -6.11
C GLU A 162 -14.56 -9.74 -5.36
N ASP A 163 -13.71 -8.86 -4.82
CA ASP A 163 -12.49 -9.19 -4.08
C ASP A 163 -12.63 -9.00 -2.55
N GLU A 164 -13.82 -8.62 -2.07
CA GLU A 164 -14.08 -8.47 -0.64
C GLU A 164 -14.52 -9.81 0.00
N TYR A 165 -14.28 -9.97 1.31
CA TYR A 165 -14.51 -11.20 2.09
C TYR A 165 -15.45 -11.00 3.29
#